data_AF-V9GXB4-F1
#
_entry.id   AF-V9GXB4-F1
#
_cell.length_a   1.000
_cell.length_b   1.000
_cell.length_c   1.000
_cell.angle_alpha   90.00
_cell.angle_beta   90.00
_cell.angle_gamma   90.00
#
_symmetry.space_group_name_H-M   'P 1'
#
loop_
_entity.id
_entity.type
_entity.pdbx_description
1 polymer ?
#
loop_
_entity_poly.entity_id
_entity_poly.type
_entity_poly.pdbx_seq_one_letter_code
_entity_poly.pdbx_strand_id
1 'polypeptide(L)'
;MKEREERKVLLEREEKQKDYQARKMHYLLSTKQISGIYNSPFREHPDPWELRLQKAKPLGHQKYTAEKGKTSQSPSNWLACTSVHSFPQSESLPPISRKRCQGPFRDINEVLEQRYKPLEPTLRVAEPINHLRLAREAFKQEERMRNVQ
;
A
#
# COMPACT_ATOMS: atom_id res chain seq x y z
N MET A 1 -10.88 36.59 37.55
CA MET A 1 -9.68 35.80 37.18
C MET A 1 -10.06 34.41 36.70
N LYS A 2 -10.79 33.62 37.50
CA LYS A 2 -11.23 32.24 37.17
C LYS A 2 -11.93 32.08 35.81
N GLU A 3 -12.86 32.97 35.46
CA GLU A 3 -13.60 32.88 34.19
C GLU A 3 -12.70 33.02 32.94
N ARG A 4 -11.62 33.82 33.02
CA ARG A 4 -10.66 33.95 31.91
C ARG A 4 -9.82 32.68 31.74
N GLU A 5 -9.52 31.99 32.84
CA GLU A 5 -8.77 30.73 32.84
C GLU A 5 -9.61 29.60 32.28
N GLU A 6 -10.88 29.51 32.68
CA GLU A 6 -11.85 28.53 32.14
C GLU A 6 -12.02 28.69 30.63
N ARG A 7 -12.20 29.93 30.15
CA ARG A 7 -12.28 30.20 28.71
C ARG A 7 -11.03 29.75 27.95
N LYS A 8 -9.83 29.96 28.52
CA LYS A 8 -8.57 29.48 27.90
C LYS A 8 -8.53 27.95 27.82
N VAL A 9 -8.93 27.26 28.89
CA VAL A 9 -8.94 25.79 28.92
C VAL A 9 -9.94 25.21 27.91
N LEU A 10 -11.10 25.85 27.74
CA LEU A 10 -12.08 25.44 26.73
C LEU A 10 -11.51 25.57 25.31
N LEU A 11 -10.89 26.71 25.00
CA LEU A 11 -10.25 26.93 23.70
C LEU A 11 -9.13 25.90 23.43
N GLU A 12 -8.30 25.59 24.42
CA GLU A 12 -7.24 24.59 24.28
C GLU A 12 -7.82 23.18 24.02
N ARG A 13 -8.95 22.83 24.66
CA ARG A 13 -9.64 21.56 24.40
C ARG A 13 -10.19 21.49 22.99
N GLU A 14 -10.79 22.57 22.50
CA GLU A 14 -11.29 22.64 21.12
C GLU A 14 -10.15 22.53 20.09
N GLU A 15 -9.01 23.16 20.34
CA GLU A 15 -7.83 23.03 19.47
C GLU A 15 -7.31 21.58 19.45
N LYS A 16 -7.17 20.95 20.61
CA LYS A 16 -6.77 19.54 20.70
C LYS A 16 -7.74 18.60 19.98
N GLN A 17 -9.05 18.88 20.04
CA GLN A 17 -10.06 18.11 19.32
C GLN A 17 -9.91 18.26 17.80
N LYS A 18 -9.67 19.49 17.31
CA LYS A 18 -9.43 19.75 15.88
C LYS A 18 -8.18 19.03 15.39
N ASP A 19 -7.09 19.07 16.16
CA ASP A 19 -5.86 18.36 15.83
C ASP A 19 -6.08 16.84 15.80
N TYR A 20 -6.80 16.29 16.79
CA TYR A 20 -7.15 14.87 16.81
C TYR A 20 -7.97 14.45 15.58
N GLN A 21 -8.97 15.25 15.21
CA GLN A 21 -9.77 15.02 14.00
C GLN A 21 -8.91 15.07 12.74
N ALA A 22 -7.99 16.04 12.62
CA ALA A 22 -7.06 16.13 11.50
C ALA A 22 -6.18 14.88 11.38
N ARG A 23 -5.68 14.34 12.51
CA ARG A 23 -4.89 13.10 12.51
C ARG A 23 -5.71 11.87 12.10
N LYS A 24 -6.98 11.79 12.52
CA LYS A 24 -7.90 10.71 12.14
C LYS A 24 -8.22 10.75 10.65
N MET A 25 -8.41 11.94 10.09
CA MET A 25 -8.82 12.17 8.70
C MET A 25 -7.66 12.57 7.77
N HIS A 26 -6.40 12.28 8.14
CA HIS A 26 -5.20 12.69 7.41
C HIS A 26 -5.17 12.25 5.94
N TYR A 27 -5.94 11.22 5.57
CA TYR A 27 -6.05 10.70 4.21
C TYR A 27 -6.87 11.59 3.27
N LEU A 28 -7.60 12.59 3.79
CA LEU A 28 -8.39 13.52 2.98
C LEU A 28 -7.57 14.66 2.35
N LEU A 29 -6.24 14.55 2.38
CA LEU A 29 -5.30 15.53 1.84
C LEU A 29 -5.34 15.63 0.32
N SER A 30 -5.22 16.86 -0.18
CA SER A 30 -5.07 17.14 -1.60
C SER A 30 -3.71 16.68 -2.11
N THR A 31 -3.71 16.06 -3.29
CA THR A 31 -2.49 15.60 -3.98
C THR A 31 -2.34 16.32 -5.31
N LYS A 32 -1.16 16.23 -5.94
CA LYS A 32 -0.95 16.81 -7.28
C LYS A 32 -1.88 16.20 -8.35
N GLN A 33 -2.29 14.95 -8.16
CA GLN A 33 -3.12 14.22 -9.12
C GLN A 33 -4.61 14.43 -8.88
N ILE A 34 -5.03 14.52 -7.62
CA ILE A 34 -6.44 14.62 -7.22
C ILE A 34 -6.58 15.70 -6.16
N SER A 35 -7.41 16.71 -6.45
CA SER A 35 -7.78 17.74 -5.49
C SER A 35 -8.53 17.13 -4.31
N GLY A 36 -8.06 17.42 -3.09
CA GLY A 36 -8.71 16.98 -1.86
C GLY A 36 -10.03 17.71 -1.60
N ILE A 37 -10.84 17.17 -0.68
CA ILE A 37 -12.16 17.74 -0.33
C ILE A 37 -12.05 19.20 0.12
N TYR A 38 -10.97 19.54 0.81
CA TYR A 38 -10.72 20.86 1.39
C TYR A 38 -9.85 21.78 0.50
N ASN A 39 -9.38 21.30 -0.65
CA ASN A 39 -8.59 22.08 -1.59
C ASN A 39 -9.22 22.02 -2.98
N SER A 40 -10.36 22.70 -3.11
CA SER A 40 -11.10 22.80 -4.37
C SER A 40 -10.36 23.69 -5.36
N PRO A 41 -10.30 23.32 -6.65
CA PRO A 41 -9.67 24.14 -7.69
C PRO A 41 -10.38 25.49 -7.92
N PHE A 42 -11.60 25.66 -7.42
CA PHE A 42 -12.38 26.90 -7.56
C PHE A 42 -12.09 27.93 -6.46
N ARG A 43 -11.25 27.59 -5.47
CA ARG A 43 -10.82 28.51 -4.41
C ARG A 43 -9.41 28.99 -4.69
N GLU A 44 -9.15 30.28 -4.46
CA GLU A 44 -7.81 30.87 -4.64
C GLU A 44 -6.81 30.39 -3.57
N HIS A 45 -7.31 30.02 -2.39
CA HIS A 45 -6.50 29.61 -1.25
C HIS A 45 -7.02 28.29 -0.66
N PRO A 46 -6.11 27.42 -0.17
CA PRO A 46 -6.50 26.18 0.49
C PRO A 46 -7.27 26.49 1.77
N ASP A 47 -8.27 25.67 2.08
CA ASP A 47 -9.05 25.81 3.30
C ASP A 47 -8.12 25.72 4.53
N PRO A 48 -8.34 26.50 5.60
CA PRO A 48 -7.62 26.34 6.86
C PRO A 48 -7.54 24.90 7.37
N TRP A 49 -8.55 24.08 7.06
CA TRP A 49 -8.54 22.66 7.39
C TRP A 49 -7.48 21.85 6.61
N GLU A 50 -7.28 22.14 5.33
CA GLU A 50 -6.24 21.52 4.50
C GLU A 50 -4.84 21.78 5.09
N LEU A 51 -4.57 23.02 5.52
CA LEU A 51 -3.31 23.39 6.14
C LEU A 51 -3.05 22.63 7.46
N ARG A 52 -4.11 22.34 8.23
CA ARG A 52 -4.00 21.51 9.44
C ARG A 52 -3.72 20.06 9.09
N LEU A 53 -4.42 19.49 8.11
CA LEU A 53 -4.20 18.12 7.66
C LEU A 53 -2.74 17.92 7.20
N GLN A 54 -2.15 18.90 6.50
CA GLN A 54 -0.77 18.80 6.00
C GLN A 54 0.26 18.73 7.14
N LYS A 55 -0.04 19.34 8.29
CA LYS A 55 0.80 19.31 9.49
C LYS A 55 0.54 18.08 10.36
N ALA A 56 -0.62 17.44 10.23
CA ALA A 56 -1.05 16.36 11.09
C ALA A 56 -0.26 15.07 10.81
N LYS A 57 0.31 14.47 11.86
CA LYS A 57 0.90 13.13 11.78
C LYS A 57 -0.18 12.07 11.98
N PRO A 58 -0.27 11.03 11.13
CA PRO A 58 -1.27 9.99 11.27
C PRO A 58 -1.24 9.38 12.66
N LEU A 59 -2.41 8.93 13.14
CA LEU A 59 -2.47 8.14 14.37
C LEU A 59 -1.68 6.87 14.11
N GLY A 60 -0.59 6.67 14.86
CA GLY A 60 0.10 5.40 14.86
C GLY A 60 -0.88 4.33 15.28
N HIS A 61 -0.97 3.25 14.53
CA HIS A 61 -1.68 2.08 15.01
C HIS A 61 -0.99 1.67 16.31
N GLN A 62 -1.73 1.59 17.41
CA GLN A 62 -1.21 0.98 18.63
C GLN A 62 -0.86 -0.44 18.21
N LYS A 63 0.42 -0.68 17.94
CA LYS A 63 0.93 -2.04 17.92
C LYS A 63 0.48 -2.55 19.26
N TYR A 64 -0.43 -3.51 19.27
CA TYR A 64 -0.59 -4.35 20.43
C TYR A 64 0.84 -4.78 20.71
N THR A 65 1.45 -4.14 21.70
CA THR A 65 2.53 -4.78 22.42
C THR A 65 1.79 -5.98 22.92
N ALA A 66 1.91 -7.10 22.17
CA ALA A 66 1.68 -8.41 22.73
C ALA A 66 2.33 -8.27 24.08
N GLU A 67 1.50 -8.23 25.13
CA GLU A 67 2.02 -8.28 26.47
C GLU A 67 3.08 -9.35 26.39
N LYS A 68 4.29 -9.02 26.84
CA LYS A 68 5.38 -9.96 26.91
C LYS A 68 4.99 -11.01 27.96
N GLY A 69 3.94 -11.79 27.67
CA GLY A 69 3.77 -13.14 28.13
C GLY A 69 5.08 -13.78 27.76
N LYS A 70 5.87 -14.02 28.80
CA LYS A 70 7.14 -14.71 28.76
C LYS A 70 6.91 -16.09 28.20
N THR A 71 6.75 -16.19 26.90
CA THR A 71 6.89 -17.43 26.17
C THR A 71 7.66 -17.06 24.92
N SER A 72 8.96 -16.80 25.12
CA SER A 72 9.94 -17.26 24.15
C SER A 72 9.74 -18.77 24.06
N GLN A 73 8.70 -19.20 23.33
CA GLN A 73 8.51 -20.60 23.03
C GLN A 73 9.65 -20.89 22.08
N SER A 74 10.68 -21.57 22.60
CA SER A 74 11.72 -22.13 21.77
C SER A 74 11.02 -22.84 20.60
N PRO A 75 11.49 -22.71 19.35
CA PRO A 75 10.93 -23.44 18.23
C PRO A 75 10.88 -24.97 18.50
N SER A 76 11.72 -25.46 19.42
CA SER A 76 11.65 -26.82 19.94
C SER A 76 10.31 -27.18 20.60
N ASN A 77 9.66 -26.27 21.33
CA ASN A 77 8.34 -26.51 21.93
C ASN A 77 7.23 -26.58 20.88
N TRP A 78 7.35 -25.80 19.80
CA TRP A 78 6.42 -25.86 18.67
C TRP A 78 6.52 -27.21 17.94
N LEU A 79 7.73 -27.71 17.71
CA LEU A 79 7.97 -29.02 17.10
C LEU A 79 7.52 -30.18 18.02
N ALA A 80 7.68 -30.02 19.33
CA ALA A 80 7.29 -31.04 20.30
C ALA A 80 5.75 -31.13 20.49
N CYS A 81 5.00 -30.11 20.03
CA CYS A 81 3.56 -29.97 20.22
C CYS A 81 3.09 -30.11 21.69
N THR A 82 3.93 -29.77 22.66
CA THR A 82 3.65 -29.93 24.09
C THR A 82 2.87 -28.76 24.69
N SER A 83 2.77 -27.64 23.97
CA SER A 83 2.01 -26.46 24.39
C SER A 83 0.54 -26.58 24.01
N VAL A 84 -0.34 -26.03 24.87
CA VAL A 84 -1.81 -25.99 24.70
C VAL A 84 -2.26 -25.31 23.40
N HIS A 85 -1.39 -24.48 22.80
CA HIS A 85 -1.66 -23.78 21.54
C HIS A 85 -0.91 -24.37 20.33
N SER A 86 -0.32 -25.56 20.47
CA SER A 86 0.39 -26.21 19.37
C SER A 86 -0.58 -26.94 18.44
N PHE A 87 -0.19 -27.11 17.18
CA PHE A 87 -0.92 -28.02 16.28
C PHE A 87 -0.92 -29.44 16.86
N PRO A 88 -2.05 -30.17 16.78
CA PRO A 88 -2.08 -31.56 17.24
C PRO A 88 -0.98 -32.36 16.53
N GLN A 89 -0.28 -33.22 17.28
CA GLN A 89 0.68 -34.14 16.66
C GLN A 89 -0.08 -34.93 15.60
N SER A 90 0.32 -34.78 14.33
CA SER A 90 -0.24 -35.59 13.26
C SER A 90 0.17 -37.02 13.55
N GLU A 91 -0.77 -37.84 14.02
CA GLU A 91 -0.61 -39.28 14.06
C GLU A 91 -0.09 -39.73 12.69
N SER A 92 0.85 -40.67 12.68
CA SER A 92 1.41 -41.21 11.44
C SER A 92 0.25 -41.67 10.57
N LEU A 93 -0.08 -40.86 9.56
CA LEU A 93 -1.16 -41.19 8.65
C LEU A 93 -0.81 -42.54 8.03
N PRO A 94 -1.81 -43.42 7.83
CA PRO A 94 -1.56 -44.70 7.18
C PRO A 94 -0.80 -44.42 5.88
N PRO A 95 0.21 -45.23 5.54
CA PRO A 95 1.05 -45.00 4.36
C PRO A 95 0.11 -44.78 3.18
N ILE A 96 0.08 -43.52 2.69
CA ILE A 96 -0.72 -43.14 1.55
C ILE A 96 -0.08 -43.90 0.40
N SER A 97 -0.65 -45.06 0.05
CA SER A 97 -0.34 -45.70 -1.21
C SER A 97 -0.53 -44.60 -2.25
N ARG A 98 0.53 -44.26 -2.97
CA ARG A 98 0.52 -43.17 -3.95
C ARG A 98 -0.47 -43.55 -5.05
N LYS A 99 -1.76 -43.34 -4.79
CA LYS A 99 -2.80 -43.42 -5.78
C LYS A 99 -2.39 -42.43 -6.86
N ARG A 100 -2.49 -42.83 -8.12
CA ARG A 100 -2.30 -41.91 -9.24
C ARG A 100 -3.15 -40.67 -8.94
N CYS A 101 -2.51 -39.49 -8.92
CA CYS A 101 -3.19 -38.24 -8.62
C CYS A 101 -4.47 -38.18 -9.45
N GLN A 102 -5.62 -38.17 -8.79
CA GLN A 102 -6.90 -38.34 -9.45
C GLN A 102 -7.28 -36.99 -10.08
N GLY A 103 -6.95 -36.83 -11.35
CA GLY A 103 -7.19 -35.60 -12.11
C GLY A 103 -6.32 -35.54 -13.37
N PRO A 104 -6.64 -34.65 -14.31
CA PRO A 104 -5.84 -34.41 -15.51
C PRO A 104 -4.60 -33.58 -15.15
N PHE A 105 -3.76 -34.10 -14.25
CA PHE A 105 -2.50 -33.46 -13.89
C PHE A 105 -1.51 -33.65 -15.02
N ARG A 106 -0.87 -32.55 -15.43
CA ARG A 106 0.21 -32.55 -16.42
C ARG A 106 1.44 -33.24 -15.85
N ASP A 107 2.29 -33.74 -16.75
CA ASP A 107 3.56 -34.33 -16.35
C ASP A 107 4.41 -33.28 -15.60
N ILE A 108 5.20 -33.75 -14.64
CA ILE A 108 6.03 -32.88 -13.79
C ILE A 108 6.98 -32.07 -14.67
N ASN A 109 7.51 -32.69 -15.72
CA ASN A 109 8.42 -32.05 -16.66
C ASN A 109 7.74 -30.90 -17.43
N GLU A 110 6.51 -31.11 -17.93
CA GLU A 110 5.74 -30.05 -18.62
C GLU A 110 5.48 -28.84 -17.72
N VAL A 111 5.14 -29.09 -16.45
CA VAL A 111 4.90 -28.02 -15.48
C VAL A 111 6.18 -27.22 -15.22
N LEU A 112 7.33 -27.90 -15.12
CA LEU A 112 8.62 -27.25 -14.93
C LEU A 112 9.01 -26.42 -16.16
N GLU A 113 8.85 -26.96 -17.37
CA GLU A 113 9.10 -26.24 -18.61
C GLU A 113 8.24 -24.98 -18.72
N GLN A 114 6.95 -25.08 -18.42
CA GLN A 114 6.04 -23.92 -18.42
C GLN A 114 6.46 -22.88 -17.38
N ARG A 115 6.91 -23.31 -16.21
CA ARG A 115 7.34 -22.44 -15.11
C ARG A 115 8.61 -21.66 -15.44
N TYR A 116 9.54 -22.31 -16.14
CA TYR A 116 10.82 -21.72 -16.52
C TYR A 116 10.86 -21.20 -17.97
N LYS A 117 9.71 -21.14 -18.67
CA LYS A 117 9.62 -20.56 -20.00
C LYS A 117 10.04 -19.08 -19.93
N PRO A 118 11.07 -18.65 -20.68
CA PRO A 118 11.48 -17.25 -20.68
C PRO A 118 10.33 -16.38 -21.20
N LEU A 119 10.20 -15.17 -20.64
CA LEU A 119 9.23 -14.21 -21.11
C LEU A 119 9.57 -13.83 -22.55
N GLU A 120 8.67 -14.14 -23.48
CA GLU A 120 8.76 -13.60 -24.84
C GLU A 120 8.58 -12.08 -24.71
N PRO A 121 9.59 -11.26 -25.05
CA PRO A 121 9.45 -9.82 -24.98
C PRO A 121 8.31 -9.44 -25.90
N THR A 122 7.22 -8.92 -25.34
CA THR A 122 6.09 -8.42 -26.12
C THR A 122 6.62 -7.45 -27.17
N LEU A 123 6.07 -7.47 -28.38
CA LEU A 123 6.50 -6.69 -29.56
C LEU A 123 6.84 -5.21 -29.25
N ARG A 124 6.20 -4.63 -28.21
CA ARG A 124 6.47 -3.28 -27.68
C ARG A 124 7.89 -3.03 -27.14
N VAL A 125 8.66 -4.08 -26.84
CA VAL A 125 10.05 -3.97 -26.36
C VAL A 125 11.04 -3.90 -27.53
N ALA A 126 10.61 -4.26 -28.75
CA ALA A 126 11.46 -4.20 -29.94
C ALA A 126 11.62 -2.78 -30.50
N GLU A 127 10.69 -1.87 -30.18
CA GLU A 127 10.81 -0.49 -30.63
C GLU A 127 11.75 0.31 -29.69
N PRO A 128 12.70 1.08 -30.26
CA PRO A 128 13.57 1.91 -29.46
C PRO A 128 12.75 2.92 -28.65
N ILE A 129 13.13 3.12 -27.38
CA ILE A 129 12.47 4.03 -26.42
C ILE A 129 12.27 5.45 -27.00
N ASN A 130 13.11 5.84 -27.96
CA ASN A 130 13.14 7.16 -28.57
C ASN A 130 12.12 7.39 -29.70
N HIS A 131 11.36 6.38 -30.13
CA HIS A 131 10.44 6.50 -31.29
C HIS A 131 9.44 7.68 -31.13
N LEU A 132 8.88 7.84 -29.93
CA LEU A 132 7.91 8.90 -29.62
C LEU A 132 8.56 10.30 -29.68
N ARG A 133 9.81 10.42 -29.23
CA ARG A 133 10.56 11.68 -29.30
C ARG A 133 10.85 12.06 -30.75
N LEU A 134 11.32 11.10 -31.55
CA LEU A 134 11.62 11.28 -32.97
C LEU A 134 10.36 11.67 -33.76
N ALA A 135 9.22 11.02 -33.50
CA ALA A 135 7.94 11.34 -34.14
C ALA A 135 7.49 12.78 -33.84
N ARG A 136 7.67 13.26 -32.60
CA ARG A 136 7.34 14.64 -32.21
C ARG A 136 8.27 15.67 -32.87
N GLU A 137 9.54 15.36 -33.02
CA GLU A 137 10.51 16.25 -33.68
C GLU A 137 10.20 16.37 -35.18
N ALA A 138 9.88 15.27 -35.85
CA ALA A 138 9.44 15.26 -37.25
C ALA A 138 8.17 16.09 -37.46
N PHE A 139 7.14 15.90 -36.62
CA PHE A 139 5.89 16.65 -36.71
C PHE A 139 6.11 18.17 -36.56
N LYS A 140 6.97 18.59 -35.63
CA LYS A 140 7.34 20.01 -35.46
C LYS A 140 8.06 20.58 -36.67
N GLN A 141 8.88 19.79 -37.35
CA GLN A 141 9.55 20.24 -38.58
C GLN A 141 8.52 20.44 -39.70
N GLU A 142 7.57 19.53 -39.87
CA GLU A 142 6.48 19.69 -40.85
C GLU A 142 5.62 20.93 -40.59
N GLU A 143 5.24 21.19 -39.33
CA GLU A 143 4.49 22.41 -38.98
C GLU A 143 5.28 23.67 -39.31
N ARG A 144 6.59 23.70 -39.02
CA ARG A 144 7.45 24.84 -39.37
C ARG A 144 7.51 25.06 -40.88
N MET A 145 7.62 23.99 -41.67
CA MET A 145 7.65 24.08 -43.13
C MET A 145 6.33 24.60 -43.70
N ARG A 146 5.20 24.25 -43.08
CA ARG A 146 3.86 24.74 -43.48
C ARG A 146 3.60 26.19 -43.10
N ASN A 147 4.18 26.66 -42.00
CA ASN A 147 3.98 28.01 -41.47
C ASN A 147 4.93 29.08 -42.10
N VAL A 148 5.73 28.72 -43.11
CA VAL A 148 6.66 29.62 -43.82
C VAL A 148 6.08 30.10 -45.16
N GLN A 149 4.75 30.00 -45.37
CA GLN A 149 4.04 30.59 -46.51
C GLN A 149 3.38 31.92 -46.14
#